data_AF-A0AAJ2I299-F1
#
_entry.id   AF-A0AAJ2I299-F1
#
_cell.length_a   1.000
_cell.length_b   1.000
_cell.length_c   1.000
_cell.angle_alpha   90.00
_cell.angle_beta   90.00
_cell.angle_gamma   90.00
#
_symmetry.space_group_name_H-M   'P 1'
#
loop_
_entity.id
_entity.type
_entity.pdbx_description
1 polymer ?
#
loop_
_entity_poly.entity_id
_entity_poly.type
_entity_poly.pdbx_seq_one_letter_code
_entity_poly.pdbx_strand_id
1 'polypeptide(L)'
;MTARSTWRHPPWFATPANRIRFLHEFGLDNPGVKAIRPRRAYRGGFALSTSITPTGVPTRRIEIHFSPGSPEVPRVFVDGPTESPHRYSDDSLCMWFPYDPPEARWRPGNGPSALLGHIAAHLIKEQWYRQTGDWPGDEVGHLDN
;
A
#
# COMPACT_ATOMS: atom_id res chain seq x y z
N MET A 1 12.69 32.33 20.94
CA MET A 1 11.40 31.84 20.42
C MET A 1 11.38 30.33 20.53
N THR A 2 10.66 29.78 21.49
CA THR A 2 10.50 28.34 21.65
C THR A 2 9.48 27.84 20.64
N ALA A 3 9.89 26.92 19.77
CA ALA A 3 9.00 26.27 18.81
C ALA A 3 7.90 25.54 19.59
N ARG A 4 6.64 25.96 19.40
CA ARG A 4 5.48 25.21 19.90
C ARG A 4 5.50 23.84 19.21
N SER A 5 5.69 22.79 20.00
CA SER A 5 5.44 21.41 19.57
C SER A 5 4.00 21.33 19.09
N THR A 6 3.78 21.23 17.78
CA THR A 6 2.47 20.92 17.23
C THR A 6 2.20 19.46 17.56
N TRP A 7 1.34 19.23 18.55
CA TRP A 7 0.90 17.88 18.89
C TRP A 7 0.32 17.24 17.62
N ARG A 8 0.99 16.21 17.11
CA ARG A 8 0.52 15.38 16.00
C ARG A 8 -0.20 14.18 16.60
N HIS A 9 -1.37 13.88 16.08
CA HIS A 9 -2.04 12.62 16.42
C HIS A 9 -1.08 11.46 16.17
N PRO A 10 -0.96 10.52 17.12
CA PRO A 10 -0.11 9.35 16.92
C PRO A 10 -0.61 8.56 15.70
N PRO A 11 0.28 7.87 14.97
CA PRO A 11 -0.14 7.04 13.85
C PRO A 11 -1.13 5.98 14.33
N TRP A 12 -2.07 5.56 13.47
CA TRP A 12 -3.13 4.63 13.86
C TRP A 12 -2.57 3.31 14.43
N PHE A 13 -1.37 2.90 14.03
CA PHE A 13 -0.70 1.68 14.50
C PHE A 13 0.17 1.88 15.76
N ALA A 14 0.17 3.08 16.38
CA ALA A 14 0.98 3.35 17.57
C ALA A 14 0.63 2.43 18.74
N THR A 15 -0.66 2.08 18.88
CA THR A 15 -1.12 1.18 19.93
C THR A 15 -0.97 -0.29 19.50
N PRO A 16 -0.56 -1.20 20.38
CA PRO A 16 -0.57 -2.64 20.10
C PRO A 16 -1.95 -3.15 19.68
N ALA A 17 -3.03 -2.66 20.31
CA ALA A 17 -4.41 -3.08 20.02
C ALA A 17 -4.80 -2.85 18.55
N ASN A 18 -4.47 -1.67 17.98
CA ASN A 18 -4.79 -1.39 16.58
C ASN A 18 -4.01 -2.27 15.61
N ARG A 19 -2.73 -2.57 15.91
CA ARG A 19 -1.92 -3.49 15.10
C ARG A 19 -2.45 -4.92 15.14
N ILE A 20 -2.82 -5.39 16.32
CA ILE A 20 -3.39 -6.74 16.53
C ILE A 20 -4.72 -6.86 15.79
N ARG A 21 -5.62 -5.88 15.95
CA ARG A 21 -6.91 -5.85 15.25
C ARG A 21 -6.71 -5.87 13.73
N PHE A 22 -5.86 -4.99 13.22
CA PHE A 22 -5.59 -4.91 11.79
C PHE A 22 -5.02 -6.22 11.23
N LEU A 23 -4.05 -6.83 11.94
CA LEU A 23 -3.48 -8.12 11.54
C LEU A 23 -4.53 -9.24 11.58
N HIS A 24 -5.38 -9.28 12.60
CA HIS A 24 -6.46 -10.26 12.73
C HIS A 24 -7.47 -10.14 11.58
N GLU A 25 -7.98 -8.93 11.33
CA GLU A 25 -8.90 -8.65 10.23
C GLU A 25 -8.27 -8.99 8.87
N PHE A 26 -7.00 -8.66 8.67
CA PHE A 26 -6.26 -9.03 7.46
C PHE A 26 -6.19 -10.56 7.30
N GLY A 27 -5.98 -11.27 8.42
CA GLY A 27 -5.88 -12.72 8.46
C GLY A 27 -7.18 -13.47 8.14
N LEU A 28 -8.34 -12.82 8.27
CA LEU A 28 -9.63 -13.43 7.90
C LEU A 28 -9.69 -13.71 6.39
N ASP A 29 -9.20 -12.78 5.57
CA ASP A 29 -9.15 -12.94 4.11
C ASP A 29 -7.83 -13.55 3.62
N ASN A 30 -6.76 -13.42 4.42
CA ASN A 30 -5.41 -13.86 4.06
C ASN A 30 -4.73 -14.57 5.24
N PRO A 31 -5.02 -15.87 5.48
CA PRO A 31 -4.50 -16.61 6.63
C PRO A 31 -2.96 -16.69 6.72
N GLY A 32 -2.27 -16.44 5.61
CA GLY A 32 -0.80 -16.40 5.54
C GLY A 32 -0.15 -15.09 5.98
N VAL A 33 -0.93 -14.07 6.34
CA VAL A 33 -0.40 -12.76 6.72
C VAL A 33 0.45 -12.83 7.98
N LYS A 34 1.59 -12.12 7.97
CA LYS A 34 2.49 -12.01 9.11
C LYS A 34 2.90 -10.55 9.30
N ALA A 35 2.96 -10.12 10.55
CA ALA A 35 3.69 -8.91 10.88
C ALA A 35 5.20 -9.14 10.63
N ILE A 36 5.83 -8.20 9.96
CA ILE A 36 7.27 -8.22 9.67
C ILE A 36 7.94 -6.97 10.23
N ARG A 37 9.28 -6.99 10.28
CA ARG A 37 10.05 -5.80 10.61
C ARG A 37 9.97 -4.80 9.43
N PRO A 38 9.63 -3.53 9.65
CA PRO A 38 9.66 -2.53 8.60
C PRO A 38 11.06 -2.40 7.98
N ARG A 39 11.12 -2.12 6.67
CA ARG A 39 12.38 -1.79 5.99
C ARG A 39 13.02 -0.56 6.65
N ARG A 40 14.34 -0.37 6.47
CA ARG A 40 15.10 0.75 7.07
C ARG A 40 14.45 2.11 6.82
N ALA A 41 13.92 2.34 5.62
CA ALA A 41 13.24 3.57 5.23
C ALA A 41 11.94 3.84 6.01
N TYR A 42 11.32 2.82 6.60
CA TYR A 42 10.05 2.89 7.34
C TYR A 42 10.21 2.53 8.83
N ARG A 43 11.42 2.71 9.38
CA ARG A 43 11.72 2.43 10.79
C ARG A 43 10.74 3.16 11.72
N GLY A 44 10.32 2.47 12.79
CA GLY A 44 9.32 2.97 13.73
C GLY A 44 7.87 2.78 13.25
N GLY A 45 7.71 2.26 12.03
CA GLY A 45 6.42 1.95 11.42
C GLY A 45 5.84 0.59 11.81
N PHE A 46 4.83 0.18 11.05
CA PHE A 46 4.20 -1.13 11.10
C PHE A 46 4.28 -1.77 9.71
N ALA A 47 4.57 -3.06 9.63
CA ALA A 47 4.70 -3.74 8.35
C ALA A 47 4.16 -5.16 8.38
N LEU A 48 3.64 -5.59 7.24
CA LEU A 48 3.02 -6.89 7.02
C LEU A 48 3.57 -7.53 5.75
N SER A 49 3.55 -8.86 5.69
CA SER A 49 3.75 -9.61 4.45
C SER A 49 2.72 -10.73 4.32
N THR A 50 2.24 -10.94 3.10
CA THR A 50 1.38 -12.06 2.72
C THR A 50 1.59 -12.39 1.24
N SER A 51 0.90 -13.41 0.74
CA SER A 51 0.69 -13.60 -0.68
C SER A 51 -0.76 -13.28 -1.06
N ILE A 52 -0.96 -12.77 -2.27
CA ILE A 52 -2.29 -12.55 -2.87
C ILE A 52 -2.35 -13.15 -4.26
N THR A 53 -3.54 -13.54 -4.70
CA THR A 53 -3.78 -14.09 -6.05
C THR A 53 -4.92 -13.31 -6.73
N PRO A 54 -4.63 -12.13 -7.30
CA PRO A 54 -5.62 -11.37 -8.05
C PRO A 54 -6.11 -12.16 -9.28
N THR A 55 -7.33 -11.91 -9.72
CA THR A 55 -7.91 -12.57 -10.90
C THR A 55 -7.04 -12.33 -12.14
N GLY A 56 -6.66 -13.41 -12.83
CA GLY A 56 -5.83 -13.33 -14.04
C GLY A 56 -4.36 -12.97 -13.78
N VAL A 57 -3.92 -12.90 -12.53
CA VAL A 57 -2.53 -12.59 -12.14
C VAL A 57 -1.96 -13.77 -11.35
N PRO A 58 -0.72 -14.23 -11.64
CA PRO A 58 -0.05 -15.22 -10.80
C PRO A 58 0.04 -14.77 -9.34
N THR A 59 0.03 -15.71 -8.40
CA THR A 59 0.21 -15.41 -6.98
C THR A 59 1.47 -14.58 -6.76
N ARG A 60 1.34 -13.49 -6.00
CA ARG A 60 2.43 -12.57 -5.66
C ARG A 60 2.60 -12.44 -4.17
N ARG A 61 3.86 -12.37 -3.70
CA ARG A 61 4.17 -11.96 -2.35
C ARG A 61 4.18 -10.44 -2.28
N ILE A 62 3.49 -9.91 -1.28
CA ILE A 62 3.43 -8.48 -1.00
C ILE A 62 4.07 -8.17 0.36
N GLU A 63 4.66 -6.99 0.46
CA GLU A 63 5.02 -6.35 1.71
C GLU A 63 4.35 -4.99 1.80
N ILE A 64 3.65 -4.71 2.90
CA ILE A 64 2.96 -3.45 3.15
C ILE A 64 3.66 -2.77 4.31
N HIS A 65 4.17 -1.55 4.10
CA HIS A 65 4.88 -0.76 5.10
C HIS A 65 4.15 0.54 5.38
N PHE A 66 3.79 0.78 6.64
CA PHE A 66 3.25 2.05 7.12
C PHE A 66 4.34 2.82 7.85
N SER A 67 4.53 4.10 7.51
CA SER A 67 5.51 4.97 8.18
C SER A 67 4.85 5.88 9.22
N PRO A 68 5.55 6.30 10.28
CA PRO A 68 4.99 7.25 11.25
C PRO A 68 4.68 8.63 10.65
N GLY A 69 5.43 9.04 9.62
CA GLY A 69 5.25 10.34 8.96
C GLY A 69 4.03 10.40 8.05
N SER A 70 3.65 9.27 7.44
CA SER A 70 2.51 9.15 6.53
C SER A 70 1.76 7.83 6.81
N PRO A 71 1.06 7.72 7.95
CA PRO A 71 0.48 6.45 8.40
C PRO A 71 -0.69 5.95 7.55
N GLU A 72 -1.30 6.83 6.75
CA GLU A 72 -2.42 6.50 5.85
C GLU A 72 -1.96 6.19 4.42
N VAL A 73 -0.67 6.38 4.12
CA VAL A 73 -0.11 6.14 2.77
C VAL A 73 0.86 4.96 2.87
N PRO A 74 0.38 3.71 2.74
CA PRO A 74 1.25 2.54 2.77
C PRO A 74 2.20 2.54 1.57
N ARG A 75 3.43 2.06 1.82
CA ARG A 75 4.33 1.62 0.76
C ARG A 75 4.13 0.14 0.51
N VAL A 76 3.74 -0.23 -0.71
CA VAL A 76 3.48 -1.62 -1.08
C VAL A 76 4.54 -2.11 -2.05
N PHE A 77 5.27 -3.16 -1.68
CA PHE A 77 6.22 -3.85 -2.56
C PHE A 77 5.64 -5.19 -2.96
N VAL A 78 5.84 -5.57 -4.22
CA VAL A 78 5.34 -6.82 -4.79
C VAL A 78 6.46 -7.48 -5.56
N ASP A 79 6.62 -8.80 -5.42
CA ASP A 79 7.58 -9.57 -6.20
C ASP A 79 7.14 -9.77 -7.67
N GLY A 80 8.07 -10.20 -8.51
CA GLY A 80 7.81 -10.46 -9.93
C GLY A 80 8.15 -9.29 -10.85
N PRO A 81 7.51 -9.23 -12.04
CA PRO A 81 7.74 -8.20 -13.05
C PRO A 81 7.52 -6.79 -12.47
N THR A 82 8.39 -5.86 -12.86
CA THR A 82 8.36 -4.46 -12.41
C THR A 82 8.02 -3.50 -13.54
N GLU A 83 7.83 -4.00 -14.76
CA GLU A 83 7.43 -3.24 -15.93
C GLU A 83 5.98 -2.75 -15.76
N SER A 84 5.84 -1.50 -15.33
CA SER A 84 4.58 -0.80 -15.07
C SER A 84 4.85 0.70 -14.96
N PRO A 85 4.00 1.57 -15.55
CA PRO A 85 4.13 3.02 -15.40
C PRO A 85 3.81 3.48 -13.97
N HIS A 86 3.10 2.68 -13.18
CA HIS A 86 2.67 3.03 -11.83
C HIS A 86 3.50 2.37 -10.73
N ARG A 87 4.83 2.41 -10.89
CA ARG A 87 5.79 2.09 -9.84
C ARG A 87 6.71 3.26 -9.57
N TYR A 88 7.09 3.43 -8.31
CA TYR A 88 8.13 4.36 -7.93
C TYR A 88 9.52 3.77 -8.20
N SER A 89 10.57 4.61 -8.13
CA SER A 89 11.96 4.19 -8.34
C SER A 89 12.52 3.18 -7.32
N ASP A 90 11.78 2.89 -6.25
CA ASP A 90 12.11 1.83 -5.28
C ASP A 90 11.29 0.54 -5.52
N ASP A 91 10.64 0.43 -6.68
CA ASP A 91 9.77 -0.67 -7.13
C ASP A 91 8.45 -0.82 -6.36
N SER A 92 8.15 0.08 -5.43
CA SER A 92 6.86 0.08 -4.76
C SER A 92 5.74 0.62 -5.67
N LEU A 93 4.53 0.16 -5.42
CA LEU A 93 3.35 0.55 -6.20
C LEU A 93 2.99 2.02 -5.95
N CYS A 94 2.72 2.74 -7.04
CA CYS A 94 2.07 4.06 -7.04
C CYS A 94 0.55 3.84 -7.05
N MET A 95 -0.02 3.62 -5.86
CA MET A 95 -1.40 3.13 -5.71
C MET A 95 -2.49 4.15 -6.09
N TRP A 96 -2.20 5.44 -5.93
CA TRP A 96 -3.12 6.55 -6.18
C TRP A 96 -2.33 7.87 -6.27
N PHE A 97 -2.94 8.89 -6.84
CA PHE A 97 -2.37 10.23 -6.88
C PHE A 97 -2.49 10.93 -5.50
N PRO A 98 -1.50 11.72 -5.04
CA PRO A 98 -1.54 12.34 -3.71
C PRO A 98 -2.76 13.22 -3.45
N TYR A 99 -3.34 13.83 -4.49
CA TYR A 99 -4.52 14.69 -4.41
C TYR A 99 -5.82 13.98 -4.77
N ASP A 100 -5.79 12.65 -4.98
CA ASP A 100 -7.02 11.89 -5.18
C ASP A 100 -7.99 12.11 -4.02
N PRO A 101 -9.30 12.14 -4.31
CA PRO A 101 -10.29 12.33 -3.27
C PRO A 101 -10.18 11.19 -2.23
N PRO A 102 -10.55 11.45 -0.97
CA PRO A 102 -10.60 10.45 0.09
C PRO A 102 -11.18 9.09 -0.30
N GLU A 103 -12.21 9.09 -1.13
CA GLU A 103 -12.97 7.92 -1.55
C GLU A 103 -12.19 7.05 -2.54
N ALA A 104 -11.19 7.61 -3.23
CA ALA A 104 -10.31 6.91 -4.16
C ALA A 104 -9.06 6.35 -3.47
N ARG A 105 -8.85 6.64 -2.19
CA ARG A 105 -7.68 6.22 -1.42
C ARG A 105 -8.07 5.34 -0.26
N TRP A 106 -7.15 4.45 0.13
CA TRP A 106 -7.32 3.73 1.37
C TRP A 106 -7.11 4.64 2.58
N ARG A 107 -7.94 4.44 3.61
CA ARG A 107 -7.79 4.99 4.95
C ARG A 107 -7.85 3.88 5.99
N PRO A 108 -7.24 4.06 7.18
CA PRO A 108 -7.28 3.06 8.24
C PRO A 108 -8.70 2.56 8.60
N GLY A 109 -9.69 3.45 8.53
CA GLY A 109 -11.09 3.12 8.79
C GLY A 109 -11.77 2.25 7.73
N ASN A 110 -11.20 2.13 6.52
CA ASN A 110 -11.72 1.22 5.50
C ASN A 110 -11.35 -0.26 5.78
N GLY A 111 -10.42 -0.50 6.71
CA GLY A 111 -9.97 -1.83 7.07
C GLY A 111 -8.99 -2.46 6.05
N PRO A 112 -8.41 -3.63 6.39
CA PRO A 112 -7.38 -4.28 5.58
C PRO A 112 -7.90 -4.85 4.26
N SER A 113 -9.14 -5.33 4.20
CA SER A 113 -9.73 -5.91 2.99
C SER A 113 -9.86 -4.88 1.86
N ALA A 114 -10.19 -3.63 2.19
CA ALA A 114 -10.21 -2.54 1.22
C ALA A 114 -8.81 -2.26 0.65
N LEU A 115 -7.77 -2.27 1.50
CA LEU A 115 -6.37 -2.11 1.04
C LEU A 115 -5.97 -3.22 0.09
N LEU A 116 -6.30 -4.47 0.42
CA LEU A 116 -6.07 -5.62 -0.45
C LEU A 116 -6.78 -5.48 -1.79
N GLY A 117 -8.02 -4.96 -1.80
CA GLY A 117 -8.76 -4.65 -3.02
C GLY A 117 -8.02 -3.65 -3.92
N HIS A 118 -7.49 -2.57 -3.35
CA HIS A 118 -6.66 -1.62 -4.12
C HIS A 118 -5.40 -2.28 -4.68
N ILE A 119 -4.70 -3.11 -3.89
CA ILE A 119 -3.47 -3.79 -4.34
C ILE A 119 -3.79 -4.77 -5.47
N ALA A 120 -4.83 -5.58 -5.31
CA ALA A 120 -5.27 -6.54 -6.32
C ALA A 120 -5.67 -5.83 -7.62
N ALA A 121 -6.48 -4.77 -7.53
CA ALA A 121 -6.85 -3.96 -8.68
C ALA A 121 -5.61 -3.42 -9.40
N HIS A 122 -4.67 -2.84 -8.67
CA HIS A 122 -3.42 -2.34 -9.24
C HIS A 122 -2.66 -3.42 -10.01
N LEU A 123 -2.47 -4.61 -9.42
CA LEU A 123 -1.75 -5.71 -10.07
C LEU A 123 -2.45 -6.25 -11.33
N ILE A 124 -3.79 -6.22 -11.37
CA ILE A 124 -4.57 -6.56 -12.57
C ILE A 124 -4.30 -5.54 -13.68
N LYS A 125 -4.28 -4.24 -13.33
CA LYS A 125 -3.95 -3.18 -14.30
C LYS A 125 -2.53 -3.34 -14.84
N GLU A 126 -1.55 -3.63 -14.00
CA GLU A 126 -0.19 -3.89 -14.47
C GLU A 126 -0.12 -5.12 -15.39
N GLN A 127 -0.89 -6.17 -15.10
CA GLN A 127 -0.96 -7.36 -15.95
C GLN A 127 -1.55 -7.04 -17.33
N TRP A 128 -2.61 -6.23 -17.36
CA TRP A 128 -3.20 -5.74 -18.60
C TRP A 128 -2.21 -4.87 -19.40
N TYR A 129 -1.53 -3.94 -18.73
CA TYR A 129 -0.51 -3.09 -19.35
C TYR A 129 0.60 -3.92 -19.99
N ARG A 130 1.13 -4.94 -19.30
CA ARG A 130 2.16 -5.81 -19.89
C ARG A 130 1.67 -6.60 -21.11
N GLN A 131 0.37 -6.88 -21.19
CA GLN A 131 -0.22 -7.62 -22.30
C GLN A 131 -0.56 -6.73 -23.51
N THR A 132 -0.90 -5.47 -23.27
CA THR A 132 -1.52 -4.60 -24.28
C THR A 132 -0.71 -3.34 -24.60
N GLY A 133 0.14 -2.90 -23.67
CA GLY A 133 0.80 -1.59 -23.70
C GLY A 133 -0.05 -0.45 -23.13
N ASP A 134 -1.33 -0.69 -22.82
CA ASP A 134 -2.27 0.34 -22.37
C ASP A 134 -2.55 0.20 -20.87
N TRP A 135 -2.62 1.31 -20.13
CA TRP A 135 -3.05 1.29 -18.74
C TRP A 135 -4.57 1.48 -18.63
N PRO A 136 -5.30 0.58 -17.92
CA PRO A 136 -6.73 0.72 -17.78
C PRO A 136 -7.12 1.66 -16.62
N GLY A 137 -7.80 2.75 -16.97
CA GLY A 137 -8.37 3.73 -16.05
C GLY A 137 -7.70 5.10 -16.14
N ASP A 138 -8.07 6.01 -15.24
CA ASP A 138 -7.58 7.39 -15.27
C ASP A 138 -6.08 7.46 -15.01
N GLU A 139 -5.37 8.17 -15.88
CA GLU A 139 -3.98 8.57 -15.69
C GLU A 139 -3.93 10.09 -15.50
N VAL A 140 -3.27 10.53 -14.43
CA VAL A 140 -2.80 11.93 -14.38
C VAL A 140 -1.49 11.94 -15.13
N GLY A 141 -1.51 12.45 -16.37
CA GLY A 141 -0.30 12.57 -17.19
C GLY A 141 0.79 13.28 -16.40
N HIS A 142 1.93 12.61 -16.21
CA HIS A 142 3.15 13.30 -15.84
C HIS A 142 3.55 14.09 -17.07
N LEU A 143 3.49 15.42 -17.01
CA LEU A 143 4.12 16.24 -18.04
C LEU A 143 5.60 15.89 -18.02
N ASP A 144 6.07 15.21 -19.07
CA ASP A 144 7.48 15.08 -19.37
C ASP A 144 8.07 16.49 -19.42
N ASN A 145 9.08 16.74 -18.61
CA ASN A 145 9.79 18.01 -18.56
C ASN A 145 11.11 17.90 -19.31
#